data_AF-A0A7V9R0C4-F1
#
_entry.id   AF-A0A7V9R0C4-F1
#
_cell.length_a   1.000
_cell.length_b   1.000
_cell.length_c   1.000
_cell.angle_alpha   90.00
_cell.angle_beta   90.00
_cell.angle_gamma   90.00
#
_symmetry.space_group_name_H-M   'P 1'
#
loop_
_entity.id
_entity.type
_entity.pdbx_description
1 polymer ?
#
loop_
_entity_poly.entity_id
_entity_poly.type
_entity_poly.pdbx_seq_one_letter_code
_entity_poly.pdbx_strand_id
1 'polypeptide(L)' 'MPGVPPARYAYLGPEGTFTEAALRTLPAASRSELLPHPSVVAALDSVRAGDADGAVVPIE' A
#
# COMPACT_ATOMS: atom_id res chain seq x y z
N MET A 1 7.84 13.22 -13.32
CA MET A 1 7.57 12.98 -14.75
C MET A 1 6.09 13.16 -15.01
N PRO A 2 5.67 14.05 -15.93
CA PRO A 2 4.27 14.07 -16.38
C PRO A 2 3.96 12.73 -17.06
N GLY A 3 2.90 12.04 -16.63
CA GLY A 3 2.40 10.82 -17.30
C GLY A 3 2.55 9.48 -16.55
N VAL A 4 3.14 9.44 -15.36
CA VAL A 4 3.10 8.21 -14.53
C VAL A 4 1.77 8.21 -13.76
N PRO A 5 0.88 7.22 -13.96
CA PRO A 5 -0.33 7.11 -13.16
C PRO A 5 0.02 6.99 -11.67
N PRO A 6 -0.83 7.50 -10.76
CA PRO A 6 -0.59 7.37 -9.34
C PRO A 6 -0.43 5.90 -8.96
N ALA A 7 0.61 5.57 -8.17
CA ALA A 7 0.87 4.21 -7.72
C ALA A 7 -0.27 3.71 -6.81
N ARG A 8 -0.46 2.40 -6.73
CA ARG A 8 -1.37 1.71 -5.82
C ARG A 8 -0.55 1.00 -4.75
N TYR A 9 -0.78 1.32 -3.47
CA TYR A 9 -0.10 0.68 -2.36
C TYR A 9 -1.06 -0.13 -1.51
N ALA A 10 -0.82 -1.43 -1.41
CA ALA A 10 -1.49 -2.30 -0.46
C ALA A 10 -0.94 -2.12 0.95
N TYR A 11 -1.77 -2.31 1.97
CA TYR A 11 -1.32 -2.34 3.36
C TYR A 11 -2.18 -3.24 4.24
N LEU A 12 -1.64 -3.63 5.39
CA LEU A 12 -2.41 -4.31 6.43
C LEU A 12 -3.45 -3.34 7.01
N GLY A 13 -4.70 -3.54 6.60
CA GLY A 13 -5.82 -2.71 7.00
C GLY A 13 -6.41 -3.08 8.36
N PRO A 14 -7.56 -2.48 8.73
CA PRO A 14 -8.35 -1.52 7.94
C PRO A 14 -7.69 -0.12 7.89
N GLU A 15 -8.41 0.86 7.37
CA GLU A 15 -8.07 2.28 7.51
C GLU A 15 -7.94 2.68 9.00
N GLY A 16 -7.10 3.68 9.28
CA GLY A 16 -6.78 4.17 10.62
C GLY A 16 -5.73 3.36 11.38
N THR A 17 -5.11 2.35 10.76
CA THR A 17 -4.06 1.53 11.40
C THR A 17 -2.69 2.22 11.42
N PHE A 18 -1.79 1.74 12.28
CA PHE A 18 -0.39 2.17 12.27
C PHE A 18 0.31 1.85 10.94
N THR A 19 -0.10 0.77 10.26
CA THR A 19 0.44 0.43 8.94
C THR A 19 0.03 1.47 7.91
N GLU A 20 -1.21 1.95 7.94
CA GLU A 20 -1.63 3.07 7.08
C GLU A 20 -0.85 4.35 7.41
N ALA A 21 -0.72 4.68 8.70
CA ALA A 21 0.04 5.85 9.14
C ALA A 21 1.49 5.80 8.65
N ALA A 22 2.15 4.64 8.76
CA ALA A 22 3.49 4.41 8.25
C ALA A 22 3.56 4.57 6.73
N LEU A 23 2.61 3.98 5.98
CA LEU A 23 2.52 4.12 4.52
C LEU A 23 2.38 5.60 4.10
N ARG A 24 1.57 6.38 4.82
CA ARG A 24 1.40 7.82 4.56
C ARG A 24 2.66 8.66 4.77
N THR A 25 3.67 8.15 5.49
CA THR A 25 4.97 8.85 5.63
C THR A 25 5.85 8.75 4.39
N LEU A 26 5.56 7.81 3.47
CA LEU A 26 6.37 7.60 2.28
C LEU A 26 6.10 8.70 1.24
N PRO A 27 7.12 9.42 0.71
CA PRO A 27 6.91 10.42 -0.34
C PRO A 27 6.20 9.87 -1.58
N ALA A 28 6.47 8.61 -1.90
CA ALA A 28 5.84 7.89 -3.01
C ALA A 28 4.33 7.67 -2.81
N ALA A 29 3.84 7.70 -1.56
CA ALA A 29 2.43 7.52 -1.24
C ALA A 29 1.61 8.82 -1.28
N SER A 30 2.26 9.98 -1.47
CA SER A 30 1.59 11.30 -1.41
C SER A 30 0.44 11.49 -2.42
N ARG A 31 0.46 10.74 -3.53
CA ARG A 31 -0.59 10.76 -4.57
C ARG A 31 -1.11 9.37 -4.90
N SER A 32 -0.77 8.35 -4.12
CA SER A 32 -1.13 6.97 -4.40
C SER A 32 -2.54 6.63 -3.94
N GLU A 33 -3.14 5.65 -4.59
CA GLU A 33 -4.29 4.93 -4.03
C GLU A 33 -3.80 3.98 -2.92
N LEU A 34 -4.47 4.00 -1.76
CA LEU A 34 -4.13 3.13 -0.63
C LEU A 34 -5.18 2.03 -0.50
N LEU A 35 -4.75 0.77 -0.62
CA LEU A 35 -5.62 -0.41 -0.67
C LEU A 35 -5.51 -1.20 0.65
N PRO A 36 -6.50 -1.10 1.57
CA PRO A 36 -6.51 -1.89 2.78
C PRO A 36 -6.79 -3.37 2.47
N HIS A 37 -5.98 -4.26 3.03
CA HIS A 37 -6.20 -5.71 2.95
C HIS A 37 -6.34 -6.33 4.34
N PRO A 38 -7.11 -7.42 4.49
CA PRO A 38 -7.42 -8.02 5.79
C PRO A 38 -6.25 -8.80 6.42
N SER A 39 -5.17 -9.01 5.68
CA SER A 39 -3.98 -9.72 6.17
C SER A 39 -2.73 -9.31 5.38
N VAL A 40 -1.56 -9.56 5.97
CA VAL A 40 -0.26 -9.38 5.30
C VAL A 40 -0.18 -10.21 4.02
N VAL A 41 -0.68 -11.46 4.07
CA VAL A 41 -0.69 -12.35 2.90
C VAL A 41 -1.53 -11.74 1.77
N ALA A 42 -2.74 -11.26 2.07
CA ALA A 42 -3.60 -10.64 1.06
C ALA A 42 -2.99 -9.37 0.45
N ALA A 43 -2.30 -8.55 1.26
CA ALA A 43 -1.59 -7.37 0.75
C ALA A 43 -0.44 -7.75 -0.20
N LEU A 44 0.32 -8.79 0.13
CA LEU A 44 1.41 -9.28 -0.72
C LEU A 44 0.89 -9.99 -1.99
N ASP A 45 -0.23 -10.71 -1.89
CA ASP A 45 -0.86 -11.37 -3.04
C ASP A 45 -1.38 -10.34 -4.05
N SER A 46 -1.93 -9.21 -3.58
CA SER A 46 -2.33 -8.08 -4.44
C SER A 46 -1.16 -7.54 -5.27
N VAL A 47 0.04 -7.45 -4.68
CA VAL A 47 1.25 -7.06 -5.42
C VAL A 47 1.64 -8.12 -6.45
N ARG A 48 1.59 -9.40 -6.08
CA ARG A 48 1.92 -10.52 -6.98
C ARG A 48 0.96 -10.62 -8.17
N ALA A 49 -0.31 -10.30 -7.95
CA ALA A 49 -1.35 -10.27 -8.97
C ALA A 49 -1.27 -9.04 -9.89
N GLY A 50 -0.51 -8.00 -9.50
CA GLY A 50 -0.45 -6.72 -10.21
C GLY A 50 -1.60 -5.75 -9.88
N ASP A 51 -2.39 -6.07 -8.85
CA ASP A 51 -3.47 -5.23 -8.34
C ASP A 51 -2.92 -4.04 -7.52
N ALA A 52 -1.73 -4.19 -6.94
CA ALA A 52 -0.97 -3.13 -6.30
C ALA A 52 0.47 -3.06 -6.84
N ASP A 53 1.05 -1.86 -6.82
CA ASP A 53 2.43 -1.62 -7.28
C ASP A 53 3.45 -1.81 -6.15
N GLY A 54 2.99 -1.85 -4.90
CA GLY A 54 3.79 -2.18 -3.72
C GLY A 54 2.93 -2.44 -2.49
N ALA A 55 3.54 -2.97 -1.41
CA ALA A 55 2.84 -3.19 -0.14
C ALA A 55 3.67 -2.74 1.06
N VAL A 56 3.01 -2.16 2.07
CA VAL A 56 3.59 -1.85 3.38
C VAL A 56 3.00 -2.80 4.42
N VAL A 57 3.87 -3.54 5.09
CA VAL A 57 3.50 -4.56 6.08
C VAL A 57 4.40 -4.45 7.32
N PRO A 58 3.91 -4.75 8.53
CA PRO A 58 4.76 -4.77 9.72
C PRO A 58 5.77 -5.93 9.69
N ILE A 59 6.97 -5.70 10.23
CA ILE A 59 8.06 -6.68 10.40
C ILE A 59 8.88 -6.32 11.64
N GLU A 60 9.46 -7.33 12.31
CA GLU A 60 10.40 -7.20 13.44
C GLU A 60 11.61 -8.14 13.23
#